data_AF-Q0T2T6-F1
#
_entry.id   AF-Q0T2T6-F1
#
_cell.length_a   1.000
_cell.length_b   1.000
_cell.length_c   1.000
_cell.angle_alpha   90.00
_cell.angle_beta   90.00
_cell.angle_gamma   90.00
#
_symmetry.space_group_name_H-M   'P 1'
#
loop_
_entity.id
_entity.type
_entity.pdbx_description
1 polymer ?
#
loop_
_entity_poly.entity_id
_entity_poly.type
_entity_poly.pdbx_seq_one_letter_code
_entity_poly.pdbx_strand_id
1 'polypeptide(L)'
;MHTQSRSLTCCWVACSRINLREKEMFTINAEVRKEQGKGASRRLRAANKFPAIIYGGKEAPLAIELDHDKVMNMQAKAEFYSEVLTIVVDGKEIKVKAQDVQRHPYKPKLQHIDFVRA
;
A
#
# COMPACT_ATOMS: atom_id res chain seq x y z
N MET A 1 -26.55 26.89 -56.38
CA MET A 1 -25.08 26.75 -56.26
C MET A 1 -24.66 27.32 -54.92
N HIS A 2 -24.31 26.47 -53.96
CA HIS A 2 -23.17 26.58 -53.02
C HIS A 2 -23.34 25.47 -51.99
N THR A 3 -22.37 24.56 -52.03
CA THR A 3 -22.15 23.39 -51.21
C THR A 3 -21.68 23.80 -49.81
N GLN A 4 -22.02 23.01 -48.78
CA GLN A 4 -21.01 22.32 -47.96
C GLN A 4 -21.66 21.41 -46.91
N SER A 5 -21.28 20.14 -47.00
CA SER A 5 -21.31 19.17 -45.91
C SER A 5 -20.22 19.47 -44.90
N ARG A 6 -20.45 19.19 -43.62
CA ARG A 6 -19.43 18.64 -42.70
C ARG A 6 -20.08 18.10 -41.43
N SER A 7 -19.98 16.77 -41.32
CA SER A 7 -20.09 15.96 -40.12
C SER A 7 -19.03 16.35 -39.07
N LEU A 8 -19.23 15.82 -37.87
CA LEU A 8 -18.26 15.52 -36.78
C LEU A 8 -18.52 16.30 -35.48
N THR A 9 -19.18 15.59 -34.56
CA THR A 9 -18.67 15.30 -33.20
C THR A 9 -17.79 16.38 -32.57
N CYS A 10 -18.39 17.21 -31.73
CA CYS A 10 -17.67 17.88 -30.64
C CYS A 10 -18.16 17.20 -29.33
N CYS A 11 -17.65 16.02 -29.03
CA CYS A 11 -16.49 15.79 -28.17
C CYS A 11 -16.82 16.10 -26.70
N TRP A 12 -17.14 15.02 -25.97
CA TRP A 12 -17.14 14.92 -24.52
C TRP A 12 -15.82 15.47 -23.96
N VAL A 13 -15.77 16.73 -23.59
CA VAL A 13 -14.64 17.24 -22.79
C VAL A 13 -14.94 16.91 -21.33
N ALA A 14 -14.44 15.74 -20.96
CA ALA A 14 -14.13 15.39 -19.59
C ALA A 14 -13.38 16.55 -18.93
N CYS A 15 -13.96 17.10 -17.86
CA CYS A 15 -13.16 17.70 -16.81
C CYS A 15 -13.51 16.94 -15.54
N SER A 16 -12.94 15.74 -15.44
CA SER A 16 -12.92 14.96 -14.21
C SER A 16 -12.41 15.89 -13.12
N ARG A 17 -13.32 16.24 -12.20
CA ARG A 17 -13.05 17.00 -11.00
C ARG A 17 -11.97 16.25 -10.23
N ILE A 18 -10.71 16.66 -10.43
CA ILE A 18 -9.56 16.17 -9.70
C ILE A 18 -9.82 16.56 -8.25
N ASN A 19 -10.29 15.59 -7.46
CA ASN A 19 -10.29 15.68 -6.01
C ASN A 19 -8.82 15.68 -5.57
N LEU A 20 -8.18 16.85 -5.59
CA LEU A 20 -7.01 17.13 -4.78
C LEU A 20 -7.51 17.35 -3.34
N ARG A 21 -7.91 16.24 -2.72
CA ARG A 21 -8.04 16.13 -1.28
C ARG A 21 -6.61 16.15 -0.75
N GLU A 22 -6.28 17.06 0.15
CA GLU A 22 -4.97 17.11 0.81
C GLU A 22 -4.62 15.70 1.31
N LYS A 23 -3.63 15.11 0.67
CA LYS A 23 -3.23 13.72 0.82
C LYS A 23 -2.31 13.66 2.03
N GLU A 24 -2.75 13.06 3.13
CA GLU A 24 -1.81 12.61 4.13
C GLU A 24 -0.95 11.49 3.51
N MET A 25 0.32 11.79 3.28
CA MET A 25 1.24 10.85 2.67
C MET A 25 1.76 9.89 3.74
N PHE A 26 1.12 8.75 3.87
CA PHE A 26 1.63 7.67 4.72
C PHE A 26 2.91 7.09 4.14
N THR A 27 4.03 7.36 4.82
CA THR A 27 5.36 6.81 4.47
C THR A 27 5.80 5.81 5.53
N ILE A 28 6.12 4.60 5.10
CA ILE A 28 6.52 3.49 5.97
C ILE A 28 7.91 3.02 5.56
N ASN A 29 8.83 2.97 6.52
CA ASN A 29 10.15 2.36 6.30
C ASN A 29 10.06 0.85 6.48
N ALA A 30 10.67 0.11 5.57
CA ALA A 30 10.67 -1.34 5.55
C ALA A 30 12.06 -1.89 5.19
N GLU A 31 12.38 -3.03 5.76
CA GLU A 31 13.61 -3.76 5.45
C GLU A 31 13.27 -5.06 4.70
N VAL A 32 14.10 -5.47 3.75
CA VAL A 32 13.91 -6.76 3.04
C VAL A 32 14.27 -7.91 3.98
N ARG A 33 13.39 -8.91 4.05
CA ARG A 33 13.63 -10.08 4.88
C ARG A 33 14.54 -11.09 4.18
N LYS A 34 15.60 -11.49 4.87
CA LYS A 34 16.48 -12.60 4.45
C LYS A 34 15.96 -13.96 4.91
N GLU A 35 15.36 -14.03 6.10
CA GLU A 35 14.88 -15.27 6.70
C GLU A 35 13.35 -15.41 6.61
N GLN A 36 12.91 -16.51 5.99
CA GLN A 36 11.51 -16.88 5.86
C GLN A 36 11.18 -18.11 6.73
N GLY A 37 9.90 -18.29 7.06
CA GLY A 37 9.41 -19.44 7.84
C GLY A 37 8.91 -19.12 9.24
N LYS A 38 8.42 -20.16 9.93
CA LYS A 38 7.72 -20.05 11.22
C LYS A 38 8.62 -19.54 12.35
N GLY A 39 9.86 -20.02 12.42
CA GLY A 39 10.83 -19.65 13.45
C GLY A 39 11.30 -18.20 13.33
N ALA A 40 11.74 -17.79 12.14
CA ALA A 40 12.16 -16.42 11.86
C ALA A 40 11.03 -15.41 12.14
N SER A 41 9.81 -15.71 11.69
CA SER A 41 8.65 -14.84 11.92
C SER A 41 8.26 -14.73 13.40
N ARG A 42 8.54 -15.75 14.22
CA ARG A 42 8.35 -15.68 15.67
C ARG A 42 9.39 -14.76 16.33
N ARG A 43 10.66 -14.85 15.91
CA ARG A 43 11.74 -13.97 16.40
C ARG A 43 11.46 -12.51 16.09
N LEU A 44 11.01 -12.19 14.87
CA LEU A 44 10.62 -10.83 14.49
C LEU A 44 9.54 -10.26 15.41
N ARG A 45 8.46 -11.03 15.64
CA ARG A 45 7.37 -10.60 16.52
C ARG A 45 7.78 -10.44 17.98
N ALA A 46 8.81 -11.16 18.43
CA ALA A 46 9.40 -10.95 19.76
C ALA A 46 10.23 -9.65 19.82
N ALA A 47 10.83 -9.24 18.70
CA ALA A 47 11.61 -8.01 18.56
C ALA A 47 10.77 -6.77 18.19
N ASN A 48 9.45 -6.78 18.43
CA ASN A 48 8.51 -5.71 18.04
C ASN A 48 8.53 -5.35 16.54
N LYS A 49 8.93 -6.28 15.69
CA LYS A 49 8.74 -6.20 14.23
C LYS A 49 7.70 -7.21 13.79
N PHE A 50 7.06 -7.02 12.65
CA PHE A 50 6.16 -8.03 12.09
C PHE A 50 6.40 -8.22 10.59
N PRO A 51 6.13 -9.44 10.09
CA PRO A 51 6.28 -9.74 8.67
C PRO A 51 5.16 -9.12 7.84
N ALA A 52 5.49 -8.62 6.65
CA ALA A 52 4.52 -8.21 5.65
C ALA A 52 4.98 -8.64 4.24
N ILE A 53 4.03 -8.71 3.30
CA ILE A 53 4.30 -9.10 1.92
C ILE A 53 3.75 -8.04 0.98
N ILE A 54 4.58 -7.57 0.05
CA ILE A 54 4.15 -6.74 -1.07
C ILE A 54 4.06 -7.61 -2.32
N TYR A 55 2.90 -7.64 -2.97
CA TYR A 55 2.70 -8.34 -4.23
C TYR A 55 1.86 -7.52 -5.20
N GLY A 56 1.63 -8.07 -6.40
CA GLY A 56 0.84 -7.44 -7.45
C GLY A 56 1.68 -7.00 -8.65
N GLY A 57 1.00 -6.77 -9.77
CA GLY A 57 1.63 -6.48 -11.05
C GLY A 57 2.32 -7.70 -11.68
N LYS A 58 3.40 -7.46 -12.42
CA LYS A 58 4.23 -8.50 -13.06
C LYS A 58 5.52 -8.82 -12.28
N GLU A 59 5.76 -8.10 -11.19
CA GLU A 59 6.98 -8.24 -10.38
C GLU A 59 6.84 -9.36 -9.35
N ALA A 60 7.98 -9.91 -8.94
CA ALA A 60 8.01 -10.89 -7.86
C ALA A 60 7.47 -10.30 -6.54
N PRO A 61 6.80 -11.13 -5.71
CA PRO A 61 6.43 -10.76 -4.35
C PRO A 61 7.67 -10.45 -3.51
N LEU A 62 7.61 -9.38 -2.72
CA LEU A 62 8.68 -8.95 -1.84
C LEU A 62 8.26 -9.17 -0.37
N ALA A 63 9.03 -10.00 0.34
CA ALA A 63 8.85 -10.19 1.77
C ALA A 63 9.62 -9.10 2.52
N ILE A 64 8.90 -8.31 3.31
CA ILE A 64 9.44 -7.19 4.08
C ILE A 64 9.16 -7.36 5.57
N GLU A 65 9.95 -6.69 6.40
CA GLU A 65 9.68 -6.53 7.82
C GLU A 65 9.39 -5.07 8.14
N LEU A 66 8.42 -4.89 9.02
CA LEU A 66 7.92 -3.59 9.44
C LEU A 66 8.03 -3.45 10.94
N ASP A 67 8.25 -2.21 11.38
CA ASP A 67 8.18 -1.82 12.78
C ASP A 67 6.73 -1.83 13.27
N HIS A 68 6.48 -2.50 14.39
CA HIS A 68 5.13 -2.69 14.90
C HIS A 68 4.50 -1.39 15.39
N ASP A 69 5.22 -0.60 16.19
CA ASP A 69 4.67 0.57 16.86
C ASP A 69 4.30 1.66 15.83
N LYS A 70 5.15 1.86 14.82
CA LYS A 70 4.88 2.81 13.73
C LYS A 70 3.61 2.44 12.97
N VAL A 71 3.49 1.18 12.53
CA VAL A 71 2.33 0.76 11.75
C VAL A 71 1.08 0.70 12.63
N MET A 72 1.20 0.30 13.90
CA MET A 72 0.09 0.28 14.86
C MET A 72 -0.55 1.66 15.02
N ASN A 73 0.26 2.72 15.08
CA ASN A 73 -0.22 4.09 15.16
C ASN A 73 -0.85 4.57 13.84
N MET A 74 -0.26 4.21 12.70
CA MET A 74 -0.78 4.60 11.38
C MET A 74 -2.11 3.92 11.06
N GLN A 75 -2.26 2.63 11.36
CA GLN A 75 -3.48 1.88 11.08
C GLN A 75 -4.69 2.30 11.93
N ALA A 76 -4.47 3.11 12.97
CA ALA A 76 -5.54 3.63 13.82
C ALA A 76 -6.38 4.67 13.06
N LYS A 77 -5.79 5.33 12.05
CA LYS A 77 -6.50 6.19 11.12
C LYS A 77 -7.24 5.33 10.09
N ALA A 78 -8.53 5.61 9.90
CA ALA A 78 -9.35 4.88 8.92
C ALA A 78 -8.82 5.03 7.48
N GLU A 79 -8.17 6.16 7.20
CA GLU A 79 -7.52 6.51 5.93
C GLU A 79 -6.51 5.46 5.48
N PHE A 80 -5.84 4.77 6.41
CA PHE A 80 -4.82 3.76 6.13
C PHE A 80 -5.28 2.62 5.19
N TYR A 81 -6.56 2.23 5.26
CA TYR A 81 -7.10 1.13 4.45
C TYR A 81 -7.62 1.61 3.09
N SER A 82 -8.05 2.86 3.01
CA SER A 82 -8.59 3.45 1.78
C SER A 82 -7.50 4.04 0.88
N GLU A 83 -6.42 4.54 1.47
CA GLU A 83 -5.42 5.35 0.79
C GLU A 83 -4.26 4.53 0.20
N VAL A 84 -3.51 5.19 -0.69
CA VAL A 84 -2.28 4.66 -1.26
C VAL A 84 -1.12 5.04 -0.33
N LEU A 85 -0.47 4.02 0.19
CA LEU A 85 0.65 4.09 1.10
C LEU A 85 1.97 4.06 0.29
N THR A 86 3.01 4.70 0.79
CA THR A 86 4.36 4.60 0.23
C THR A 86 5.24 3.82 1.18
N ILE A 87 5.77 2.68 0.73
CA ILE A 87 6.74 1.88 1.49
C ILE A 87 8.13 2.13 0.91
N VAL A 88 9.06 2.55 1.76
CA VAL A 88 10.46 2.76 1.42
C VAL A 88 11.25 1.50 1.79
N VAL A 89 11.77 0.81 0.78
CA VAL A 89 12.60 -0.39 0.95
C VAL A 89 13.97 -0.13 0.34
N ASP A 90 15.03 -0.09 1.15
CA ASP A 90 16.41 0.14 0.67
C ASP A 90 16.56 1.34 -0.28
N GLY A 91 15.81 2.42 -0.02
CA GLY A 91 15.78 3.64 -0.85
C GLY A 91 14.88 3.57 -2.09
N LYS A 92 14.15 2.46 -2.29
CA LYS A 92 13.11 2.34 -3.33
C LYS A 92 11.75 2.62 -2.74
N GLU A 93 11.05 3.60 -3.31
CA GLU A 93 9.67 3.92 -2.96
C GLU A 93 8.70 3.04 -3.74
N ILE A 94 7.87 2.29 -3.03
CA ILE A 94 6.85 1.41 -3.61
C ILE A 94 5.49 1.89 -3.14
N LYS A 95 4.62 2.24 -4.10
CA LYS A 95 3.24 2.62 -3.83
C LYS A 95 2.37 1.38 -3.71
N VAL A 96 1.70 1.24 -2.58
CA VAL A 96 0.90 0.06 -2.25
C VAL A 96 -0.40 0.45 -1.56
N LYS A 97 -1.34 -0.49 -1.56
CA LYS A 97 -2.57 -0.43 -0.77
C LYS A 97 -2.64 -1.62 0.17
N ALA A 98 -3.12 -1.39 1.39
CA ALA A 98 -3.39 -2.48 2.34
C ALA A 98 -4.54 -3.34 1.82
N GLN A 99 -4.30 -4.64 1.68
CA GLN A 99 -5.27 -5.60 1.17
C GLN A 99 -5.86 -6.46 2.29
N ASP A 100 -5.01 -6.98 3.18
CA ASP A 100 -5.43 -7.76 4.34
C ASP A 100 -4.53 -7.48 5.55
N VAL A 101 -5.13 -7.52 6.75
CA VAL A 101 -4.45 -7.24 8.02
C VAL A 101 -4.78 -8.33 9.02
N GLN A 102 -3.80 -9.19 9.27
CA GLN A 102 -3.91 -10.23 10.27
C GLN A 102 -3.59 -9.67 11.66
N ARG A 103 -4.61 -9.69 12.52
CA ARG A 103 -4.51 -9.24 13.91
C ARG A 103 -4.31 -10.41 14.85
N HIS A 104 -3.73 -10.12 16.00
CA HIS A 104 -3.70 -11.08 17.09
C HIS A 104 -5.12 -11.27 17.66
N PRO A 105 -5.56 -12.51 17.97
CA PRO A 105 -6.95 -12.78 18.40
C PRO A 105 -7.46 -12.03 19.64
N TYR A 106 -6.58 -11.41 20.43
CA TYR A 106 -6.98 -10.78 21.71
C TYR A 106 -6.04 -9.64 22.13
N LYS A 107 -4.76 -9.72 21.75
CA LYS A 107 -3.83 -8.60 21.98
C LYS A 107 -4.01 -7.55 20.89
N PRO A 108 -3.81 -6.26 21.20
CA PRO A 108 -3.74 -5.20 20.19
C PRO A 108 -2.39 -5.25 19.45
N LYS A 109 -2.10 -6.38 18.78
CA LYS A 109 -0.88 -6.60 18.02
C LYS A 109 -1.18 -7.08 16.60
N LEU A 110 -0.40 -6.59 15.63
CA LEU A 110 -0.40 -7.05 14.25
C LEU A 110 0.47 -8.30 14.10
N GLN A 111 0.00 -9.27 13.31
CA GLN A 111 0.72 -10.51 13.02
C GLN A 111 1.30 -10.53 11.61
N HIS A 112 0.54 -10.04 10.63
CA HIS A 112 0.91 -10.01 9.22
C HIS A 112 0.09 -8.94 8.49
N ILE A 113 0.66 -8.31 7.46
CA ILE A 113 -0.07 -7.42 6.55
C ILE A 113 0.27 -7.76 5.11
N ASP A 114 -0.76 -7.76 4.29
CA ASP A 114 -0.69 -8.00 2.85
C ASP A 114 -0.89 -6.66 2.13
N PHE A 115 0.08 -6.33 1.27
CA PHE A 115 0.07 -5.12 0.47
C PHE A 115 0.00 -5.47 -1.01
N VAL A 116 -0.88 -4.79 -1.73
CA VAL A 116 -1.01 -4.89 -3.18
C VAL A 116 -0.44 -3.62 -3.82
N ARG A 117 0.40 -3.76 -4.85
CA ARG A 117 0.88 -2.62 -5.66
C ARG A 117 -0.32 -1.94 -6.34
N ALA A 118 -0.44 -0.63 -6.11
CA ALA A 118 -1.52 0.21 -6.64
C ALA A 118 -1.16 0.84 -7.99
#